data_AF-A0AA39WN72-F1
#
_entry.id   AF-A0AA39WN72-F1
#
_cell.length_a   1.000
_cell.length_b   1.000
_cell.length_c   1.000
_cell.angle_alpha   90.00
_cell.angle_beta   90.00
_cell.angle_gamma   90.00
#
_symmetry.space_group_name_H-M   'P 1'
#
loop_
_entity.id
_entity.type
_entity.pdbx_description
1 polymer ?
#
loop_
_entity_poly.entity_id
_entity_poly.type
_entity_poly.pdbx_seq_one_letter_code
_entity_poly.pdbx_strand_id
1 'polypeptide(L)'
;METHHEFEPEWVWADDEGTNVYAQGYGRDLTVIFSFCADKHNPPTSLANRVCTKFEGLETEDAASTFPTIEDLHAAIWGAIRHIWPHCVSHPDLRTKLDAVVGVDSVDSSVEKVTWNIYSHPLFPWFVQNLADESLGRTPTGPGNSVDFASLIRYEQLGGRGCTARVRLPTGEYSVFKGVDFRTALQYSDNEGDEIIRNLISNWRREYNTLQHLPPHPNDSNKKGLRIALDLKAHWCANMAAAVFHTHRIVKTCHMDIKPGNFVADASDNLILCDWEQHDAPATTIAPEADGTWDVTEDLPTHQAGRPRLVYTRYSGTPRRNVDEDVLGDAPWHTWNVFPHWSNEHPWALELAEVFSLGRSMWMLLCQPESDFEDIKHPDQLITD
;
A
#
# COMPACT_ATOMS: atom_id res chain seq x y z
N MET A 1 -23.72 3.11 18.79
CA MET A 1 -23.40 2.60 17.44
C MET A 1 -24.66 2.74 16.61
N GLU A 2 -24.62 3.49 15.51
CA GLU A 2 -25.65 3.38 14.49
C GLU A 2 -25.59 1.95 13.94
N THR A 3 -26.68 1.22 14.08
CA THR A 3 -26.78 -0.12 13.50
C THR A 3 -27.05 0.06 12.01
N HIS A 4 -26.01 -0.10 11.18
CA HIS A 4 -26.14 -0.12 9.72
C HIS A 4 -26.92 -1.37 9.32
N HIS A 5 -28.25 -1.26 9.30
CA HIS A 5 -29.14 -2.37 8.94
C HIS A 5 -29.15 -2.65 7.42
N GLU A 6 -28.80 -1.64 6.63
CA GLU A 6 -28.73 -1.70 5.17
C GLU A 6 -27.34 -2.10 4.68
N PHE A 7 -27.27 -2.63 3.46
CA PHE A 7 -26.02 -2.99 2.81
C PHE A 7 -25.33 -1.73 2.28
N GLU A 8 -24.04 -1.63 2.55
CA GLU A 8 -23.18 -0.58 2.03
C GLU A 8 -22.04 -1.18 1.20
N PRO A 9 -21.89 -0.78 -0.08
CA PRO A 9 -20.79 -1.22 -0.92
C PRO A 9 -19.48 -0.62 -0.43
N GLU A 10 -18.40 -1.40 -0.45
CA GLU A 10 -17.08 -0.96 -0.01
C GLU A 10 -16.08 -0.95 -1.16
N TRP A 11 -15.76 -2.12 -1.73
CA TRP A 11 -14.65 -2.27 -2.68
C TRP A 11 -14.92 -3.29 -3.77
N VAL A 12 -14.32 -3.11 -4.94
CA VAL A 12 -14.21 -4.10 -6.03
C VAL A 12 -12.74 -4.19 -6.45
N TRP A 13 -12.22 -5.40 -6.61
CA TRP A 13 -10.84 -5.67 -7.05
C TRP A 13 -10.78 -7.01 -7.81
N ALA A 14 -9.70 -7.26 -8.55
CA ALA A 14 -9.44 -8.57 -9.17
C ALA A 14 -8.25 -9.27 -8.49
N ASP A 15 -8.15 -10.58 -8.69
CA ASP A 15 -6.89 -11.31 -8.48
C ASP A 15 -5.88 -10.97 -9.58
N ASP A 16 -4.60 -11.24 -9.32
CA ASP A 16 -3.52 -11.00 -10.28
C ASP A 16 -3.66 -11.85 -11.57
N GLU A 17 -4.43 -12.95 -11.54
CA GLU A 17 -4.70 -13.77 -12.73
C GLU A 17 -5.83 -13.22 -13.62
N GLY A 18 -6.62 -12.27 -13.12
CA GLY A 18 -7.80 -11.76 -13.80
C GLY A 18 -8.94 -12.78 -13.96
N THR A 19 -8.91 -13.86 -13.18
CA THR A 19 -9.91 -14.94 -13.24
C THR A 19 -11.04 -14.75 -12.24
N ASN A 20 -10.78 -14.00 -11.17
CA ASN A 20 -11.75 -13.68 -10.15
C ASN A 20 -11.80 -12.16 -9.94
N VAL A 21 -13.00 -11.61 -10.01
CA VAL A 21 -13.29 -10.29 -9.47
C VAL A 21 -13.98 -10.48 -8.13
N TYR A 22 -13.48 -9.80 -7.12
CA TYR A 22 -14.05 -9.78 -5.79
C TYR A 22 -14.73 -8.43 -5.51
N ALA A 23 -15.72 -8.47 -4.63
CA ALA A 23 -16.32 -7.28 -4.08
C ALA A 23 -16.48 -7.44 -2.57
N GLN A 24 -16.35 -6.36 -1.82
CA GLN A 24 -16.58 -6.33 -0.37
C GLN A 24 -17.65 -5.31 -0.04
N GLY A 25 -18.51 -5.66 0.91
CA GLY A 25 -19.46 -4.71 1.48
C GLY A 25 -19.78 -5.06 2.93
N TYR A 26 -20.46 -4.13 3.59
CA TYR A 26 -20.80 -4.27 5.00
C TYR A 26 -22.28 -4.00 5.29
N GLY A 27 -22.74 -4.56 6.40
CA GLY A 27 -24.07 -4.30 6.95
C GLY A 27 -24.48 -5.38 7.94
N ARG A 28 -25.42 -5.07 8.84
CA ARG A 28 -25.84 -5.96 9.95
C ARG A 28 -24.67 -6.54 10.75
N ASP A 29 -23.67 -5.70 10.99
CA ASP A 29 -22.42 -6.02 11.71
C ASP A 29 -21.59 -7.13 11.04
N LEU A 30 -21.75 -7.31 9.73
CA LEU A 30 -20.96 -8.24 8.92
C LEU A 30 -20.17 -7.48 7.86
N THR A 31 -18.92 -7.91 7.65
CA THR A 31 -18.16 -7.65 6.43
C THR A 31 -18.18 -8.93 5.61
N VAL A 32 -18.59 -8.84 4.35
CA VAL A 32 -18.71 -10.02 3.48
C VAL A 32 -17.95 -9.78 2.18
N ILE A 33 -17.17 -10.77 1.77
CA ILE A 33 -16.53 -10.83 0.46
C ILE A 33 -17.42 -11.64 -0.48
N PHE A 34 -17.64 -11.08 -1.66
CA PHE A 34 -18.37 -11.66 -2.78
C PHE A 34 -17.35 -11.96 -3.89
N SER A 35 -17.50 -13.07 -4.59
CA SER A 35 -16.65 -13.45 -5.71
C SER A 35 -17.46 -13.65 -6.99
N PHE A 36 -16.88 -13.21 -8.10
CA PHE A 36 -17.34 -13.39 -9.46
C PHE A 36 -16.21 -14.10 -10.20
N CYS A 37 -16.37 -15.39 -10.44
CA CYS A 37 -15.34 -16.22 -11.07
C CYS A 37 -15.69 -16.42 -12.54
N ALA A 38 -14.74 -16.17 -13.44
CA ALA A 38 -14.91 -16.50 -14.84
C ALA A 38 -15.01 -18.03 -15.02
N ASP A 39 -16.03 -18.50 -15.72
CA ASP A 39 -16.24 -19.91 -16.03
C ASP A 39 -16.46 -20.09 -17.53
N LYS A 40 -15.55 -20.86 -18.16
CA LYS A 40 -15.59 -21.20 -19.59
C LYS A 40 -16.79 -22.08 -19.97
N HIS A 41 -17.43 -22.73 -18.99
CA HIS A 41 -18.64 -23.50 -19.18
C HIS A 41 -19.91 -22.64 -19.14
N ASN A 42 -19.83 -21.44 -18.57
CA ASN A 42 -20.93 -20.48 -18.56
C ASN A 42 -20.92 -19.63 -19.83
N PRO A 43 -22.09 -19.13 -20.27
CA PRO A 43 -22.16 -18.20 -21.38
C PRO A 43 -21.27 -16.97 -21.14
N PRO A 44 -20.61 -16.41 -22.16
CA PRO A 44 -19.90 -15.13 -22.06
C PRO A 44 -20.78 -13.98 -21.55
N THR A 45 -22.10 -14.10 -21.73
CA THR A 45 -23.12 -13.15 -21.28
C THR A 45 -23.54 -13.33 -19.81
N SER A 46 -23.01 -14.33 -19.11
CA SER A 46 -23.23 -14.49 -17.67
C SER A 46 -22.65 -13.32 -16.89
N LEU A 47 -23.21 -13.03 -15.71
CA LEU A 47 -22.77 -11.90 -14.91
C LEU A 47 -21.28 -12.00 -14.56
N ALA A 48 -20.82 -13.15 -14.05
CA ALA A 48 -19.43 -13.32 -13.65
C ALA A 48 -18.45 -13.20 -14.83
N ASN A 49 -18.76 -13.79 -15.98
CA ASN A 49 -17.90 -13.69 -17.17
C ASN A 49 -17.81 -12.25 -17.69
N ARG A 50 -18.94 -11.52 -17.75
CA ARG A 50 -18.93 -10.11 -18.17
C ARG A 50 -18.17 -9.23 -17.20
N VAL A 51 -18.27 -9.52 -15.90
CA VAL A 51 -17.55 -8.82 -14.84
C VAL A 51 -16.05 -8.96 -15.03
N CYS A 52 -15.54 -10.19 -15.10
CA CYS A 52 -14.11 -10.45 -15.28
C CYS A 52 -13.61 -9.89 -16.62
N THR A 53 -14.35 -10.12 -17.70
CA THR A 53 -14.00 -9.63 -19.05
C THR A 53 -13.83 -8.10 -19.08
N LYS A 54 -14.74 -7.36 -18.45
CA LYS A 54 -14.65 -5.89 -18.41
C LYS A 54 -13.51 -5.42 -17.52
N PHE A 55 -13.35 -6.03 -16.35
CA PHE A 55 -12.33 -5.63 -15.38
C PHE A 55 -10.92 -5.79 -15.96
N GLU A 56 -10.68 -6.92 -16.64
CA GLU A 56 -9.42 -7.24 -17.33
C GLU A 56 -9.23 -6.51 -18.68
N GLY A 57 -10.22 -5.72 -19.12
CA GLY A 57 -10.14 -5.01 -20.40
C GLY A 57 -10.06 -5.92 -21.62
N LEU A 58 -10.57 -7.16 -21.53
CA LEU A 58 -10.52 -8.12 -22.63
C LEU A 58 -11.42 -7.67 -23.79
N GLU A 59 -10.89 -7.74 -25.02
CA GLU A 59 -11.67 -7.45 -26.22
C GLU A 59 -12.67 -8.59 -26.51
N THR A 60 -13.92 -8.24 -26.81
CA THR A 60 -14.98 -9.20 -27.14
C THR A 60 -15.67 -8.84 -28.45
N GLU A 61 -15.93 -9.84 -29.30
CA GLU A 61 -16.70 -9.64 -30.55
C GLU A 61 -18.17 -9.27 -30.30
N ASP A 62 -18.75 -9.80 -29.21
CA ASP A 62 -20.13 -9.53 -28.80
C ASP A 62 -20.17 -8.50 -27.68
N ALA A 63 -20.76 -7.33 -27.96
CA ALA A 63 -20.93 -6.25 -27.00
C ALA A 63 -21.75 -6.67 -25.75
N ALA A 64 -22.60 -7.70 -25.85
CA ALA A 64 -23.34 -8.23 -24.71
C ALA A 64 -22.47 -9.06 -23.75
N SER A 65 -21.27 -9.47 -24.17
CA SER A 65 -20.31 -10.24 -23.38
C SER A 65 -19.42 -9.38 -22.47
N THR A 66 -19.66 -8.07 -22.43
CA THR A 66 -18.96 -7.14 -21.53
C THR A 66 -19.90 -6.02 -21.05
N PHE A 67 -19.37 -5.07 -20.30
CA PHE A 67 -20.07 -3.84 -19.92
C PHE A 67 -19.57 -2.65 -20.75
N PRO A 68 -20.45 -1.69 -21.11
CA PRO A 68 -20.02 -0.51 -21.86
C PRO A 68 -18.98 0.32 -21.08
N THR A 69 -19.23 0.54 -19.78
CA THR A 69 -18.34 1.33 -18.90
C THR A 69 -18.00 0.59 -17.60
N ILE A 70 -17.00 1.09 -16.87
CA ILE A 70 -16.71 0.62 -15.49
C ILE A 70 -17.84 0.99 -14.52
N GLU A 71 -18.54 2.10 -14.76
CA GLU A 71 -19.71 2.48 -13.96
C GLU A 71 -20.86 1.47 -14.11
N ASP A 72 -21.12 1.02 -15.34
CA ASP A 72 -22.12 -0.04 -15.61
C ASP A 72 -21.74 -1.37 -14.95
N LEU A 73 -20.45 -1.72 -14.97
CA LEU A 73 -19.90 -2.88 -14.27
C LEU A 73 -20.17 -2.81 -12.77
N HIS A 74 -19.79 -1.71 -12.13
CA HIS A 74 -20.02 -1.50 -10.70
C HIS A 74 -21.51 -1.50 -10.35
N ALA A 75 -22.36 -0.86 -11.18
CA ALA A 75 -23.80 -0.87 -10.98
C ALA A 75 -24.38 -2.30 -11.02
N ALA A 76 -23.89 -3.16 -11.92
CA ALA A 76 -24.30 -4.54 -12.01
C ALA A 76 -23.83 -5.39 -10.81
N ILE A 77 -22.56 -5.27 -10.40
CA ILE A 77 -22.02 -5.94 -9.20
C ILE A 77 -22.85 -5.58 -7.97
N TRP A 78 -23.03 -4.29 -7.70
CA TRP A 78 -23.76 -3.83 -6.52
C TRP A 78 -25.26 -4.10 -6.61
N GLY A 79 -25.85 -4.09 -7.81
CA GLY A 79 -27.23 -4.49 -8.04
C GLY A 79 -27.47 -5.95 -7.67
N ALA A 80 -26.60 -6.85 -8.13
CA ALA A 80 -26.67 -8.28 -7.81
C ALA A 80 -26.47 -8.54 -6.31
N ILE A 81 -25.47 -7.89 -5.68
CA ILE A 81 -25.21 -8.06 -4.25
C ILE A 81 -26.39 -7.56 -3.41
N ARG A 82 -26.95 -6.38 -3.71
CA ARG A 82 -28.14 -5.87 -3.00
C ARG A 82 -29.34 -6.80 -3.13
N HIS A 83 -29.51 -7.44 -4.28
CA HIS A 83 -30.58 -8.41 -4.49
C HIS A 83 -30.45 -9.64 -3.57
N ILE A 84 -29.25 -10.19 -3.44
CA ILE A 84 -29.02 -11.40 -2.62
C ILE A 84 -28.80 -11.09 -1.13
N TRP A 85 -28.45 -9.85 -0.79
CA TRP A 85 -28.07 -9.45 0.58
C TRP A 85 -29.06 -9.89 1.67
N PRO A 86 -30.39 -9.64 1.56
CA PRO A 86 -31.34 -10.03 2.60
C PRO A 86 -31.35 -11.54 2.89
N HIS A 87 -31.03 -12.34 1.87
CA HIS A 87 -30.98 -13.80 1.95
C HIS A 87 -29.62 -14.29 2.47
N CYS A 88 -28.51 -13.73 1.98
CA CYS A 88 -27.18 -14.21 2.34
C CYS A 88 -26.85 -13.93 3.81
N VAL A 89 -27.13 -12.75 4.35
CA VAL A 89 -26.79 -12.36 5.74
C VAL A 89 -27.49 -13.16 6.83
N SER A 90 -28.54 -13.88 6.46
CA SER A 90 -29.28 -14.76 7.34
C SER A 90 -28.69 -16.17 7.39
N HIS A 91 -27.74 -16.48 6.50
CA HIS A 91 -27.09 -17.79 6.44
C HIS A 91 -26.11 -17.95 7.62
N PRO A 92 -26.15 -19.09 8.35
CA PRO A 92 -25.35 -19.28 9.56
C PRO A 92 -23.85 -19.22 9.30
N ASP A 93 -23.40 -19.76 8.16
CA ASP A 93 -21.97 -19.82 7.83
C ASP A 93 -21.29 -18.44 7.80
N LEU A 94 -21.95 -17.38 7.31
CA LEU A 94 -21.37 -16.03 7.29
C LEU A 94 -21.12 -15.45 8.69
N ARG A 95 -21.74 -16.01 9.73
CA ARG A 95 -21.53 -15.59 11.12
C ARG A 95 -20.54 -16.47 11.87
N THR A 96 -20.36 -17.72 11.42
CA THR A 96 -19.56 -18.71 12.15
C THR A 96 -18.23 -19.05 11.49
N LYS A 97 -18.11 -18.84 10.18
CA LYS A 97 -16.91 -19.18 9.40
C LYS A 97 -16.18 -17.91 9.00
N LEU A 98 -14.90 -17.83 9.35
CA LEU A 98 -14.04 -16.69 9.00
C LEU A 98 -13.61 -16.70 7.52
N ASP A 99 -13.75 -17.85 6.86
CA ASP A 99 -13.32 -18.10 5.48
C ASP A 99 -14.47 -18.09 4.47
N ALA A 100 -15.67 -17.70 4.92
CA ALA A 100 -16.86 -17.73 4.09
C ALA A 100 -16.85 -16.59 3.05
N VAL A 101 -16.92 -16.98 1.79
CA VAL A 101 -17.07 -16.09 0.63
C VAL A 101 -18.39 -16.42 -0.06
N VAL A 102 -19.05 -15.40 -0.62
CA VAL A 102 -20.29 -15.56 -1.38
C VAL A 102 -19.97 -15.55 -2.87
N GLY A 103 -20.04 -16.70 -3.54
CA GLY A 103 -19.99 -16.76 -4.99
C GLY A 103 -21.28 -16.20 -5.58
N VAL A 104 -21.16 -15.29 -6.54
CA VAL A 104 -22.28 -14.62 -7.21
C VAL A 104 -22.17 -14.83 -8.71
N ASP A 105 -23.27 -15.27 -9.32
CA ASP A 105 -23.36 -15.38 -10.77
C ASP A 105 -24.80 -15.16 -11.25
N SER A 106 -24.99 -15.05 -12.55
CA SER A 106 -26.28 -15.10 -13.22
C SER A 106 -26.09 -15.63 -14.63
N VAL A 107 -26.99 -16.52 -15.06
CA VAL A 107 -26.94 -17.10 -16.42
C VAL A 107 -27.25 -16.06 -17.50
N ASP A 108 -27.86 -14.93 -17.13
CA ASP A 108 -28.11 -13.79 -18.03
C ASP A 108 -27.97 -12.43 -17.30
N SER A 109 -28.27 -11.34 -18.01
CA SER A 109 -28.20 -9.97 -17.49
C SER A 109 -29.33 -9.61 -16.50
N SER A 110 -30.24 -10.53 -16.18
CA SER A 110 -31.35 -10.26 -15.26
C SER A 110 -30.93 -10.41 -13.80
N VAL A 111 -31.14 -9.35 -13.03
CA VAL A 111 -30.95 -9.35 -11.56
C VAL A 111 -31.85 -10.38 -10.87
N GLU A 112 -33.01 -10.72 -11.46
CA GLU A 112 -33.95 -11.70 -10.89
C GLU A 112 -33.47 -13.15 -10.97
N LYS A 113 -32.42 -13.42 -11.75
CA LYS A 113 -31.84 -14.75 -11.94
C LYS A 113 -30.45 -14.89 -11.32
N VAL A 114 -30.06 -13.95 -10.46
CA VAL A 114 -28.80 -14.03 -9.73
C VAL A 114 -28.83 -15.26 -8.83
N THR A 115 -27.90 -16.17 -9.08
CA THR A 115 -27.63 -17.32 -8.22
C THR A 115 -26.44 -17.02 -7.32
N TRP A 116 -26.45 -17.61 -6.13
CA TRP A 116 -25.36 -17.45 -5.19
C TRP A 116 -25.17 -18.68 -4.33
N ASN A 117 -23.94 -18.87 -3.85
CA ASN A 117 -23.60 -19.91 -2.90
C ASN A 117 -22.54 -19.40 -1.92
N ILE A 118 -22.57 -19.92 -0.69
CA ILE A 118 -21.50 -19.67 0.28
C ILE A 118 -20.51 -20.83 0.21
N TYR A 119 -19.22 -20.52 0.17
CA TYR A 119 -18.15 -21.50 0.22
C TYR A 119 -17.01 -21.03 1.12
N SER A 120 -16.23 -21.97 1.61
CA SER A 120 -14.97 -21.70 2.31
C SER A 120 -13.87 -21.50 1.28
N HIS A 121 -13.22 -20.33 1.28
CA HIS A 121 -12.24 -20.02 0.25
C HIS A 121 -10.97 -20.89 0.38
N PRO A 122 -10.50 -21.56 -0.69
CA PRO A 122 -9.39 -22.51 -0.60
C PRO A 122 -8.05 -21.87 -0.18
N LEU A 123 -7.88 -20.57 -0.43
CA LEU A 123 -6.68 -19.81 0.00
C LEU A 123 -6.67 -19.46 1.49
N PHE A 124 -7.81 -19.53 2.19
CA PHE A 124 -7.86 -19.08 3.58
C PHE A 124 -6.97 -19.89 4.53
N PRO A 125 -6.93 -21.24 4.48
CA PRO A 125 -6.00 -22.01 5.29
C PRO A 125 -4.53 -21.63 5.07
N TRP A 126 -4.14 -21.37 3.82
CA TRP A 126 -2.80 -20.94 3.45
C TRP A 126 -2.48 -19.55 4.00
N PHE A 127 -3.41 -18.61 3.87
CA PHE A 127 -3.29 -17.29 4.47
C PHE A 127 -3.07 -17.35 5.99
N VAL A 128 -3.88 -18.16 6.70
CA VAL A 128 -3.72 -18.37 8.15
C VAL A 128 -2.38 -19.02 8.48
N GLN A 129 -1.91 -19.97 7.67
CA GLN A 129 -0.61 -20.60 7.84
C GLN A 129 0.54 -19.58 7.71
N ASN A 130 0.49 -18.71 6.70
CA ASN A 130 1.49 -17.63 6.54
C ASN A 130 1.43 -16.63 7.70
N LEU A 131 0.23 -16.27 8.18
CA LEU A 131 0.06 -15.45 9.39
C LEU A 131 0.53 -16.13 10.67
N ALA A 132 0.64 -17.46 10.71
CA ALA A 132 1.16 -18.22 11.85
C ALA A 132 2.67 -18.50 11.75
N ASP A 133 3.28 -18.29 10.58
CA ASP A 133 4.68 -18.61 10.34
C ASP A 133 5.62 -17.63 11.07
N GLU A 134 6.16 -18.04 12.21
CA GLU A 134 7.10 -17.23 13.02
C GLU A 134 8.41 -16.92 12.32
N SER A 135 8.78 -17.64 11.25
CA SER A 135 9.98 -17.34 10.47
C SER A 135 9.89 -16.01 9.72
N LEU A 136 8.67 -15.52 9.49
CA LEU A 136 8.38 -14.19 8.92
C LEU A 136 8.47 -13.07 9.97
N GLY A 137 9.10 -13.32 11.11
CA GLY A 137 9.24 -12.38 12.23
C GLY A 137 8.23 -12.64 13.33
N ARG A 138 8.47 -12.06 14.51
CA ARG A 138 7.62 -12.31 15.68
C ARG A 138 6.29 -11.57 15.55
N THR A 139 5.20 -12.29 15.79
CA THR A 139 3.90 -11.67 16.04
C THR A 139 4.03 -10.78 17.27
N PRO A 140 3.54 -9.53 17.21
CA PRO A 140 3.75 -8.60 18.29
C PRO A 140 3.10 -9.07 19.59
N THR A 141 3.83 -8.96 20.70
CA THR A 141 3.31 -9.23 22.05
C THR A 141 3.05 -7.89 22.75
N GLY A 142 2.16 -7.09 22.17
CA GLY A 142 1.81 -5.76 22.68
C GLY A 142 0.81 -5.83 23.84
N PRO A 143 1.10 -5.22 25.00
CA PRO A 143 0.16 -5.09 26.10
C PRO A 143 -0.68 -3.80 25.95
N GLY A 144 -2.00 -3.95 25.78
CA GLY A 144 -2.97 -2.91 26.15
C GLY A 144 -3.68 -2.23 24.97
N ASN A 145 -4.99 -2.49 24.86
CA ASN A 145 -5.95 -1.92 23.92
C ASN A 145 -5.95 -2.53 22.51
N SER A 146 -6.39 -3.79 22.43
CA SER A 146 -6.91 -4.35 21.18
C SER A 146 -8.34 -3.86 20.94
N VAL A 147 -8.63 -3.43 19.72
CA VAL A 147 -10.00 -3.24 19.25
C VAL A 147 -10.35 -4.44 18.38
N ASP A 148 -11.53 -5.01 18.56
CA ASP A 148 -12.01 -6.08 17.68
C ASP A 148 -12.11 -5.52 16.25
N PHE A 149 -11.47 -6.19 15.29
CA PHE A 149 -11.51 -5.77 13.89
C PHE A 149 -12.95 -5.70 13.37
N ALA A 150 -13.83 -6.59 13.83
CA ALA A 150 -15.25 -6.58 13.49
C ALA A 150 -16.00 -5.32 13.99
N SER A 151 -15.42 -4.60 14.95
CA SER A 151 -16.00 -3.37 15.50
C SER A 151 -15.53 -2.09 14.80
N LEU A 152 -14.61 -2.20 13.84
CA LEU A 152 -14.12 -1.08 13.04
C LEU A 152 -15.08 -0.77 11.89
N ILE A 153 -15.49 0.49 11.74
CA ILE A 153 -16.22 0.96 10.55
C ILE A 153 -15.20 1.52 9.56
N ARG A 154 -15.03 0.90 8.40
CA ARG A 154 -14.10 1.34 7.34
C ARG A 154 -14.79 2.37 6.43
N TYR A 155 -14.12 3.47 6.13
CA TYR A 155 -14.65 4.58 5.33
C TYR A 155 -14.01 4.66 3.95
N GLU A 156 -12.68 4.75 3.88
CA GLU A 156 -11.95 4.93 2.63
C GLU A 156 -10.58 4.24 2.72
N GLN A 157 -10.09 3.69 1.61
CA GLN A 157 -8.73 3.19 1.49
C GLN A 157 -7.79 4.36 1.22
N LEU A 158 -6.66 4.39 1.91
CA LEU A 158 -5.70 5.49 1.85
C LEU A 158 -4.53 5.21 0.89
N GLY A 159 -4.70 4.24 -0.03
CA GLY A 159 -3.66 3.80 -0.97
C GLY A 159 -2.62 2.84 -0.36
N GLY A 160 -1.56 2.55 -1.11
CA GLY A 160 -0.48 1.64 -0.72
C GLY A 160 -0.77 0.14 -0.94
N ARG A 161 0.26 -0.71 -0.81
CA ARG A 161 0.10 -2.18 -0.81
C ARG A 161 -0.48 -2.63 0.55
N GLY A 162 -1.41 -3.59 0.51
CA GLY A 162 -2.09 -4.12 1.71
C GLY A 162 -3.41 -3.42 2.07
N CYS A 163 -3.77 -3.45 3.35
CA CYS A 163 -5.04 -2.89 3.85
C CYS A 163 -4.79 -1.66 4.73
N THR A 164 -4.57 -0.51 4.09
CA THR A 164 -4.53 0.80 4.74
C THR A 164 -5.85 1.52 4.54
N ALA A 165 -6.65 1.64 5.59
CA ALA A 165 -7.97 2.27 5.52
C ALA A 165 -8.20 3.25 6.66
N ARG A 166 -8.90 4.35 6.37
CA ARG A 166 -9.49 5.20 7.40
C ARG A 166 -10.63 4.42 8.04
N VAL A 167 -10.54 4.25 9.35
CA VAL A 167 -11.53 3.55 10.15
C VAL A 167 -12.10 4.46 11.22
N ARG A 168 -13.28 4.13 11.73
CA ARG A 168 -13.85 4.71 12.93
C ARG A 168 -13.93 3.65 14.01
N LEU A 169 -13.32 3.96 15.14
CA LEU A 169 -13.32 3.11 16.32
C LEU A 169 -14.72 3.08 16.96
N PRO A 170 -15.04 2.09 17.82
CA PRO A 170 -16.29 2.06 18.58
C PRO A 170 -16.52 3.29 19.46
N THR A 171 -15.45 3.99 19.84
CA THR A 171 -15.47 5.27 20.57
C THR A 171 -16.01 6.43 19.73
N GLY A 172 -16.12 6.25 18.41
CA GLY A 172 -16.51 7.27 17.45
C GLY A 172 -15.35 8.07 16.86
N GLU A 173 -14.12 7.84 17.34
CA GLU A 173 -12.89 8.46 16.86
C GLU A 173 -12.45 7.88 15.51
N TYR A 174 -11.87 8.70 14.63
CA TYR A 174 -11.26 8.22 13.40
C TYR A 174 -9.81 7.79 13.64
N SER A 175 -9.39 6.70 13.00
CA SER A 175 -8.04 6.16 13.04
C SER A 175 -7.67 5.60 11.67
N VAL A 176 -6.43 5.14 11.52
CA VAL A 176 -5.99 4.39 10.34
C VAL A 176 -5.75 2.95 10.76
N PHE A 177 -6.40 2.02 10.07
CA PHE A 177 -6.03 0.62 10.09
C PHE A 177 -4.95 0.41 9.03
N LYS A 178 -3.82 -0.20 9.40
CA LYS A 178 -2.78 -0.67 8.49
C LYS A 178 -2.45 -2.11 8.84
N GLY A 179 -2.60 -3.02 7.87
CA GLY A 179 -2.30 -4.42 8.08
C GLY A 179 -2.45 -5.29 6.84
N VAL A 180 -2.26 -6.59 7.05
CA VAL A 180 -2.47 -7.63 6.03
C VAL A 180 -3.77 -8.36 6.37
N ASP A 181 -4.76 -8.25 5.50
CA ASP A 181 -6.06 -8.91 5.64
C ASP A 181 -6.26 -10.00 4.56
N PHE A 182 -7.38 -10.73 4.64
CA PHE A 182 -7.63 -11.80 3.68
C PHE A 182 -7.84 -11.28 2.26
N ARG A 183 -8.37 -10.06 2.09
CA ARG A 183 -8.44 -9.37 0.80
C ARG A 183 -7.05 -9.22 0.17
N THR A 184 -6.06 -8.82 0.95
CA THR A 184 -4.66 -8.71 0.50
C THR A 184 -4.15 -10.06 -0.01
N ALA A 185 -4.49 -11.17 0.67
CA ALA A 185 -4.14 -12.50 0.18
C ALA A 185 -4.85 -12.83 -1.13
N LEU A 186 -6.16 -12.55 -1.26
CA LEU A 186 -6.91 -12.80 -2.50
C LEU A 186 -6.37 -12.01 -3.69
N GLN A 187 -5.86 -10.80 -3.45
CA GLN A 187 -5.27 -9.98 -4.50
C GLN A 187 -3.94 -10.57 -5.00
N TYR A 188 -3.03 -10.91 -4.07
CA TYR A 188 -1.63 -11.26 -4.38
C TYR A 188 -1.32 -12.77 -4.31
N SER A 189 -2.32 -13.64 -4.46
CA SER A 189 -2.08 -15.08 -4.56
C SER A 189 -1.93 -15.43 -6.03
N ASP A 190 -0.70 -15.50 -6.51
CA ASP A 190 -0.39 -15.88 -7.90
C ASP A 190 0.03 -17.37 -8.00
N ASN A 191 0.35 -17.80 -9.23
CA ASN A 191 0.91 -19.12 -9.51
C ASN A 191 2.37 -19.28 -9.08
N GLU A 192 3.06 -18.20 -8.71
CA GLU A 192 4.45 -18.21 -8.20
C GLU A 192 4.49 -18.52 -6.70
N GLY A 193 3.33 -18.54 -6.05
CA GLY A 193 3.10 -19.07 -4.71
C GLY A 193 2.98 -17.97 -3.66
N ASP A 194 3.30 -18.30 -2.41
CA ASP A 194 3.04 -17.40 -1.29
C ASP A 194 4.12 -16.29 -1.12
N GLU A 195 5.01 -16.07 -2.08
CA GLU A 195 6.19 -15.19 -1.87
C GLU A 195 5.79 -13.75 -1.56
N ILE A 196 4.87 -13.17 -2.35
CA ILE A 196 4.41 -11.78 -2.18
C ILE A 196 3.71 -11.62 -0.82
N ILE A 197 2.73 -12.48 -0.51
CA ILE A 197 1.99 -12.38 0.74
C ILE A 197 2.88 -12.61 1.98
N ARG A 198 3.87 -13.51 1.88
CA ARG A 198 4.86 -13.74 2.95
C ARG A 198 5.77 -12.54 3.16
N ASN A 199 6.20 -11.89 2.07
CA ASN A 199 6.99 -10.66 2.14
C ASN A 199 6.17 -9.52 2.78
N LEU A 200 4.90 -9.35 2.40
CA LEU A 200 4.00 -8.36 3.01
C LEU A 200 3.81 -8.61 4.51
N ILE A 201 3.58 -9.86 4.93
CA ILE A 201 3.47 -10.23 6.36
C ILE A 201 4.77 -9.93 7.10
N SER A 202 5.92 -10.27 6.52
CA SER A 202 7.24 -10.01 7.10
C SER A 202 7.50 -8.51 7.29
N ASN A 203 7.18 -7.71 6.29
CA ASN A 203 7.33 -6.25 6.33
C ASN A 203 6.39 -5.62 7.36
N TRP A 204 5.11 -5.99 7.35
CA TRP A 204 4.14 -5.51 8.32
C TRP A 204 4.56 -5.85 9.77
N ARG A 205 5.01 -7.08 10.04
CA ARG A 205 5.50 -7.43 11.39
C ARG A 205 6.73 -6.64 11.78
N ARG A 206 7.65 -6.40 10.85
CA ARG A 206 8.85 -5.58 11.10
C ARG A 206 8.46 -4.15 11.42
N GLU A 207 7.55 -3.57 10.65
CA GLU A 207 7.04 -2.21 10.86
C GLU A 207 6.32 -2.12 12.22
N TYR A 208 5.35 -3.00 12.48
CA TYR A 208 4.61 -3.00 13.74
C TYR A 208 5.55 -3.13 14.94
N ASN A 209 6.46 -4.11 14.92
CA ASN A 209 7.42 -4.28 16.00
C ASN A 209 8.33 -3.05 16.13
N THR A 210 8.63 -2.35 15.05
CA THR A 210 9.35 -1.08 15.13
C THR A 210 8.47 -0.03 15.81
N LEU A 211 7.24 0.20 15.29
CA LEU A 211 6.24 1.17 15.79
C LEU A 211 5.89 1.00 17.27
N GLN A 212 5.84 -0.22 17.82
CA GLN A 212 5.61 -0.44 19.25
C GLN A 212 6.68 0.17 20.16
N HIS A 213 7.86 0.43 19.62
CA HIS A 213 8.96 1.08 20.33
C HIS A 213 9.07 2.57 19.98
N LEU A 214 8.17 3.09 19.12
CA LEU A 214 8.13 4.47 18.67
C LEU A 214 7.01 5.21 19.42
N PRO A 215 7.29 6.35 20.07
CA PRO A 215 6.18 7.19 20.54
C PRO A 215 5.52 8.03 19.39
N PRO A 216 4.43 8.80 19.66
CA PRO A 216 3.47 9.33 18.66
C PRO A 216 3.75 10.67 17.90
N HIS A 217 3.40 10.70 16.59
CA HIS A 217 3.70 11.59 15.39
C HIS A 217 3.66 13.16 15.50
N PRO A 218 4.44 13.99 14.72
CA PRO A 218 4.43 15.47 14.79
C PRO A 218 3.63 16.15 13.66
N ASN A 219 2.96 15.41 12.77
CA ASN A 219 2.37 15.94 11.53
C ASN A 219 1.12 16.80 11.79
N ASP A 220 0.67 16.87 13.02
CA ASP A 220 -0.46 17.70 13.47
C ASP A 220 -0.20 19.21 13.35
N SER A 221 1.08 19.63 13.31
CA SER A 221 1.41 21.07 13.26
C SER A 221 1.21 21.68 11.86
N ASN A 222 1.52 20.94 10.79
CA ASN A 222 1.40 21.43 9.41
C ASN A 222 -0.06 21.62 8.99
N LYS A 223 -0.94 20.66 9.35
CA LYS A 223 -2.38 20.74 9.05
C LYS A 223 -3.09 21.91 9.75
N LYS A 224 -2.51 22.44 10.84
CA LYS A 224 -3.08 23.55 11.61
C LYS A 224 -2.52 24.92 11.20
N GLY A 225 -1.62 24.97 10.21
CA GLY A 225 -0.94 26.21 9.79
C GLY A 225 -0.10 26.84 10.90
N LEU A 226 0.25 26.07 11.93
CA LEU A 226 1.01 26.56 13.08
C LEU A 226 2.50 26.48 12.75
N ARG A 227 3.21 27.61 12.89
CA ARG A 227 4.65 27.63 12.74
C ARG A 227 5.30 26.84 13.87
N ILE A 228 6.12 25.87 13.51
CA ILE A 228 6.88 25.06 14.47
C ILE A 228 8.03 25.91 15.02
N ALA A 229 8.27 25.84 16.34
CA ALA A 229 9.33 26.58 16.99
C ALA A 229 10.71 26.15 16.49
N LEU A 230 11.65 27.10 16.37
CA LEU A 230 12.97 26.86 15.73
C LEU A 230 13.83 25.87 16.51
N ASP A 231 13.77 25.93 17.85
CA ASP A 231 14.43 24.99 18.75
C ASP A 231 13.92 23.56 18.55
N LEU A 232 12.60 23.41 18.41
CA LEU A 232 11.98 22.12 18.10
C LEU A 232 12.39 21.60 16.70
N LYS A 233 12.41 22.48 15.68
CA LYS A 233 12.91 22.11 14.34
C LYS A 233 14.38 21.66 14.38
N ALA A 234 15.23 22.34 15.15
CA ALA A 234 16.63 21.98 15.29
C ALA A 234 16.82 20.62 15.99
N HIS A 235 16.03 20.37 17.05
CA HIS A 235 15.98 19.06 17.73
C HIS A 235 15.58 17.95 16.76
N TRP A 236 14.53 18.18 15.98
CA TRP A 236 14.04 17.26 14.97
C TRP A 236 15.05 16.98 13.85
N CYS A 237 15.73 17.99 13.33
CA CYS A 237 16.83 17.77 12.38
C CYS A 237 17.92 16.87 13.00
N ALA A 238 18.29 17.08 14.27
CA ALA A 238 19.25 16.22 14.94
C ALA A 238 18.77 14.76 15.04
N ASN A 239 17.48 14.54 15.32
CA ASN A 239 16.89 13.21 15.34
C ASN A 239 16.86 12.55 13.95
N MET A 240 16.47 13.28 12.90
CA MET A 240 16.46 12.75 11.53
C MET A 240 17.85 12.31 11.09
N ALA A 241 18.89 13.12 11.39
CA ALA A 241 20.28 12.75 11.12
C ALA A 241 20.71 11.51 11.91
N ALA A 242 20.34 11.41 13.19
CA ALA A 242 20.64 10.25 14.01
C ALA A 242 19.96 8.98 13.47
N ALA A 243 18.71 9.08 13.02
CA ALA A 243 17.96 7.96 12.44
C ALA A 243 18.63 7.45 11.16
N VAL A 244 18.89 8.32 10.18
CA VAL A 244 19.55 7.94 8.92
C VAL A 244 20.97 7.42 9.16
N PHE A 245 21.72 8.03 10.09
CA PHE A 245 23.02 7.52 10.50
C PHE A 245 22.93 6.09 11.03
N HIS A 246 21.95 5.80 11.90
CA HIS A 246 21.73 4.47 12.45
C HIS A 246 21.36 3.46 11.34
N THR A 247 20.49 3.86 10.41
CA THR A 247 20.11 3.08 9.21
C THR A 247 21.35 2.63 8.44
N HIS A 248 22.25 3.54 8.13
CA HIS A 248 23.44 3.24 7.33
C HIS A 248 24.54 2.52 8.10
N ARG A 249 24.82 2.96 9.33
CA ARG A 249 26.02 2.54 10.08
C ARG A 249 25.79 1.36 11.00
N ILE A 250 24.57 1.19 11.50
CA ILE A 250 24.24 0.10 12.44
C ILE A 250 23.45 -0.98 11.71
N VAL A 251 22.33 -0.60 11.07
CA VAL A 251 21.47 -1.57 10.35
C VAL A 251 22.09 -2.00 9.02
N LYS A 252 22.94 -1.14 8.43
CA LYS A 252 23.59 -1.38 7.13
C LYS A 252 22.58 -1.59 5.99
N THR A 253 21.58 -0.72 5.97
CA THR A 253 20.55 -0.71 4.93
C THR A 253 20.24 0.73 4.50
N CYS A 254 19.25 0.92 3.64
CA CYS A 254 18.70 2.20 3.23
C CYS A 254 17.18 2.20 3.44
N HIS A 255 16.60 3.39 3.58
CA HIS A 255 15.16 3.59 3.73
C HIS A 255 14.45 3.79 2.38
N MET A 256 15.13 4.42 1.43
CA MET A 256 14.68 4.79 0.09
C MET A 256 13.61 5.89 0.06
N ASP A 257 12.73 6.00 1.06
CA ASP A 257 11.68 7.03 1.11
C ASP A 257 11.88 8.07 2.24
N ILE A 258 13.03 8.76 2.26
CA ILE A 258 13.27 9.81 3.27
C ILE A 258 12.50 11.08 2.88
N LYS A 259 11.42 11.35 3.60
CA LYS A 259 10.60 12.57 3.49
C LYS A 259 10.02 12.97 4.86
N PRO A 260 9.62 14.24 5.07
CA PRO A 260 9.04 14.66 6.35
C PRO A 260 7.84 13.81 6.81
N GLY A 261 7.03 13.31 5.86
CA GLY A 261 5.89 12.45 6.13
C GLY A 261 6.23 11.13 6.83
N ASN A 262 7.47 10.66 6.69
CA ASN A 262 7.94 9.39 7.26
C ASN A 262 8.68 9.58 8.59
N PHE A 263 8.60 10.79 9.18
CA PHE A 263 9.10 11.05 10.53
C PHE A 263 7.96 11.30 11.51
N VAL A 264 7.91 10.43 12.52
CA VAL A 264 6.93 10.39 13.60
C VAL A 264 7.59 11.02 14.84
N ALA A 265 7.01 12.05 15.47
CA ALA A 265 7.44 12.57 16.76
C ALA A 265 7.04 11.56 17.80
N ASP A 266 7.40 11.85 19.03
CA ASP A 266 7.15 11.00 20.15
C ASP A 266 6.54 11.87 21.27
N ALA A 267 6.07 11.30 22.37
CA ALA A 267 5.45 12.08 23.46
C ALA A 267 6.44 13.04 24.16
N SER A 268 7.74 12.91 23.86
CA SER A 268 8.85 13.76 24.30
C SER A 268 9.44 14.57 23.14
N ASP A 269 8.69 14.73 22.05
CA ASP A 269 9.07 15.47 20.84
C ASP A 269 10.30 14.93 20.08
N ASN A 270 10.71 13.67 20.25
CA ASN A 270 11.79 13.10 19.42
C ASN A 270 11.27 12.59 18.07
N LEU A 271 11.98 12.81 16.96
CA LEU A 271 11.61 12.20 15.67
C LEU A 271 12.14 10.79 15.49
N ILE A 272 11.34 10.02 14.74
CA ILE A 272 11.53 8.61 14.51
C ILE A 272 11.17 8.29 13.06
N LEU A 273 12.04 7.55 12.39
CA LEU A 273 11.85 7.14 11.01
C LEU A 273 10.96 5.89 10.91
N CYS A 274 9.87 5.97 10.14
CA CYS A 274 8.90 4.91 9.88
C CYS A 274 8.72 4.66 8.38
N ASP A 275 7.82 3.73 8.02
CA ASP A 275 7.45 3.42 6.62
C ASP A 275 8.58 2.76 5.80
N TRP A 276 9.11 1.66 6.34
CA TRP A 276 10.25 0.90 5.81
C TRP A 276 9.92 -0.02 4.63
N GLU A 277 8.70 0.00 4.12
CA GLU A 277 8.21 -0.91 3.07
C GLU A 277 8.31 -0.33 1.64
N GLN A 278 9.04 0.76 1.49
CA GLN A 278 9.02 1.55 0.27
C GLN A 278 9.97 0.99 -0.79
N HIS A 279 9.49 1.08 -2.03
CA HIS A 279 10.21 0.64 -3.22
C HIS A 279 10.86 1.80 -3.95
N ASP A 280 10.76 3.04 -3.47
CA ASP A 280 11.41 4.16 -4.15
C ASP A 280 11.50 5.45 -3.33
N ALA A 281 12.31 6.39 -3.85
CA ALA A 281 12.38 7.76 -3.35
C ALA A 281 11.32 8.66 -4.00
N PRO A 282 10.71 9.57 -3.22
CA PRO A 282 9.67 10.45 -3.73
C PRO A 282 10.29 11.58 -4.55
N ALA A 283 9.54 12.07 -5.56
CA ALA A 283 9.96 13.15 -6.46
C ALA A 283 10.49 14.40 -5.74
N THR A 284 9.98 14.67 -4.55
CA THR A 284 10.26 15.85 -3.73
C THR A 284 11.62 15.80 -3.03
N THR A 285 12.15 14.62 -2.76
CA THR A 285 13.39 14.46 -1.99
C THR A 285 14.45 13.60 -2.66
N ILE A 286 14.12 12.85 -3.74
CA ILE A 286 15.10 12.06 -4.48
C ILE A 286 16.30 12.90 -4.94
N ALA A 287 17.49 12.32 -4.81
CA ALA A 287 18.71 12.94 -5.31
C ALA A 287 18.67 13.04 -6.84
N PRO A 288 19.10 14.17 -7.45
CA PRO A 288 19.11 14.31 -8.91
C PRO A 288 19.90 13.22 -9.63
N GLU A 289 20.96 12.70 -9.00
CA GLU A 289 21.74 11.59 -9.55
C GLU A 289 21.03 10.22 -9.46
N ALA A 290 20.00 10.10 -8.65
CA ALA A 290 19.28 8.86 -8.36
C ALA A 290 17.97 8.70 -9.16
N ASP A 291 17.64 9.67 -10.03
CA ASP A 291 16.45 9.66 -10.90
C ASP A 291 16.53 8.69 -12.09
N GLY A 292 17.60 7.89 -12.16
CA GLY A 292 17.86 6.93 -13.23
C GLY A 292 18.46 7.50 -14.52
N THR A 293 18.70 8.81 -14.61
CA THR A 293 19.33 9.46 -15.77
C THR A 293 20.86 9.44 -15.73
N TRP A 294 21.44 8.98 -14.63
CA TRP A 294 22.88 8.92 -14.40
C TRP A 294 23.35 7.49 -14.09
N ASP A 295 24.50 7.14 -14.66
CA ASP A 295 25.34 6.04 -14.19
C ASP A 295 26.35 6.57 -13.18
N VAL A 296 26.79 5.72 -12.26
CA VAL A 296 27.80 6.06 -11.27
C VAL A 296 28.92 5.02 -11.26
N THR A 297 30.16 5.49 -11.10
CA THR A 297 31.29 4.62 -10.75
C THR A 297 31.94 5.11 -9.45
N GLU A 298 32.36 4.16 -8.61
CA GLU A 298 33.09 4.44 -7.39
C GLU A 298 34.59 4.17 -7.59
N ASP A 299 35.35 5.21 -7.90
CA ASP A 299 36.80 5.09 -8.05
C ASP A 299 37.45 4.99 -6.67
N LEU A 300 38.13 3.86 -6.41
CA LEU A 300 38.88 3.66 -5.16
C LEU A 300 39.98 4.74 -5.01
N PRO A 301 40.18 5.29 -3.80
CA PRO A 301 41.05 6.44 -3.62
C PRO A 301 42.52 6.10 -3.91
N THR A 302 43.14 6.84 -4.83
CA THR A 302 44.56 6.73 -5.21
C THR A 302 45.52 7.40 -4.21
N HIS A 303 45.30 7.19 -2.92
CA HIS A 303 46.01 7.75 -1.75
C HIS A 303 45.48 9.09 -1.21
N GLN A 304 45.21 9.05 0.11
CA GLN A 304 44.98 10.16 1.04
C GLN A 304 43.60 10.86 1.02
N ALA A 305 42.52 10.08 1.23
CA ALA A 305 41.38 10.46 2.11
C ALA A 305 40.28 9.37 2.19
N GLY A 306 40.59 8.08 2.10
CA GLY A 306 39.73 6.96 2.55
C GLY A 306 38.31 6.78 1.96
N ARG A 307 37.78 7.72 1.17
CA ARG A 307 36.45 7.67 0.56
C ARG A 307 36.60 7.55 -0.96
N PRO A 308 35.77 6.73 -1.64
CA PRO A 308 35.80 6.64 -3.08
C PRO A 308 35.37 7.96 -3.71
N ARG A 309 35.91 8.24 -4.89
CA ARG A 309 35.44 9.32 -5.73
C ARG A 309 34.26 8.78 -6.55
N LEU A 310 33.12 9.44 -6.45
CA LEU A 310 31.98 9.15 -7.32
C LEU A 310 32.14 9.90 -8.63
N VAL A 311 31.98 9.18 -9.75
CA VAL A 311 31.94 9.76 -11.09
C VAL A 311 30.59 9.44 -11.70
N TYR A 312 29.78 10.48 -11.88
CA TYR A 312 28.49 10.36 -12.54
C TYR A 312 28.63 10.63 -14.03
N THR A 313 28.11 9.73 -14.86
CA THR A 313 28.05 9.89 -16.31
C THR A 313 26.62 9.76 -16.78
N ARG A 314 26.18 10.68 -17.63
CA ARG A 314 24.81 10.66 -18.14
C ARG A 314 24.57 9.36 -18.90
N TYR A 315 23.50 8.66 -18.54
CA TYR A 315 23.14 7.41 -19.21
C TYR A 315 22.71 7.69 -20.66
N SER A 316 23.25 6.91 -21.60
CA SER A 316 23.00 7.08 -23.04
C SER A 316 22.48 5.81 -23.73
N GLY A 317 22.03 4.82 -22.95
CA GLY A 317 21.48 3.58 -23.48
C GLY A 317 19.97 3.62 -23.71
N THR A 318 19.36 2.46 -23.91
CA THR A 318 17.90 2.31 -24.06
C THR A 318 17.17 2.69 -22.77
N PRO A 319 15.95 3.25 -22.82
CA PRO A 319 15.17 3.57 -21.62
C PRO A 319 15.18 2.41 -20.61
N ARG A 320 15.51 2.73 -19.35
CA ARG A 320 15.64 1.76 -18.28
C ARG A 320 14.31 1.56 -17.56
N ARG A 321 14.04 0.31 -17.18
CA ARG A 321 12.87 -0.05 -16.37
C ARG A 321 13.20 -1.19 -15.41
N ASN A 322 12.93 -0.98 -14.13
CA ASN A 322 12.93 -2.03 -13.10
C ASN A 322 11.83 -1.80 -12.04
N VAL A 323 10.88 -0.91 -12.33
CA VAL A 323 9.68 -0.66 -11.55
C VAL A 323 8.47 -1.09 -12.39
N ASP A 324 7.60 -1.93 -11.82
CA ASP A 324 6.40 -2.43 -12.48
C ASP A 324 5.39 -1.31 -12.78
N GLU A 325 4.62 -1.45 -13.86
CA GLU A 325 3.65 -0.44 -14.31
C GLU A 325 2.62 -0.10 -13.24
N ASP A 326 2.18 -1.10 -12.48
CA ASP A 326 1.18 -0.95 -11.42
C ASP A 326 1.73 -0.22 -10.18
N VAL A 327 3.06 -0.09 -10.06
CA VAL A 327 3.74 0.61 -8.96
C VAL A 327 3.97 2.08 -9.29
N LEU A 328 3.98 2.46 -10.57
CA LEU A 328 4.33 3.82 -11.01
C LEU A 328 3.32 4.89 -10.61
N GLY A 329 2.06 4.51 -10.35
CA GLY A 329 1.01 5.42 -9.85
C GLY A 329 1.02 6.80 -10.52
N ASP A 330 1.14 7.87 -9.71
CA ASP A 330 1.20 9.27 -10.16
C ASP A 330 2.60 9.76 -10.59
N ALA A 331 3.62 8.91 -10.55
CA ALA A 331 5.02 9.22 -10.89
C ALA A 331 5.49 8.46 -12.15
N PRO A 332 4.85 8.65 -13.32
CA PRO A 332 5.15 7.89 -14.54
C PRO A 332 6.55 8.15 -15.12
N TRP A 333 7.25 9.17 -14.63
CA TRP A 333 8.63 9.47 -15.00
C TRP A 333 9.63 8.54 -14.30
N HIS A 334 9.25 7.91 -13.19
CA HIS A 334 10.16 7.20 -12.30
C HIS A 334 10.21 5.70 -12.59
N THR A 335 10.56 5.35 -13.83
CA THR A 335 10.55 3.95 -14.29
C THR A 335 11.75 3.13 -13.82
N TRP A 336 12.74 3.77 -13.19
CA TRP A 336 14.00 3.15 -12.78
C TRP A 336 14.39 3.52 -11.35
N ASN A 337 14.29 2.55 -10.44
CA ASN A 337 14.79 2.64 -9.08
C ASN A 337 16.28 2.23 -9.05
N VAL A 338 17.17 3.17 -8.74
CA VAL A 338 18.63 2.90 -8.63
C VAL A 338 19.03 2.17 -7.34
N PHE A 339 18.24 2.25 -6.27
CA PHE A 339 18.64 1.83 -4.92
C PHE A 339 18.95 0.32 -4.80
N PRO A 340 18.16 -0.62 -5.35
CA PRO A 340 18.50 -2.05 -5.32
C PRO A 340 19.82 -2.37 -6.01
N HIS A 341 20.15 -1.64 -7.09
CA HIS A 341 21.39 -1.82 -7.82
C HIS A 341 22.58 -1.21 -7.07
N TRP A 342 22.45 0.04 -6.62
CA TRP A 342 23.52 0.74 -5.90
C TRP A 342 23.82 0.12 -4.54
N SER A 343 22.83 -0.49 -3.87
CA SER A 343 23.07 -1.22 -2.62
C SER A 343 24.09 -2.34 -2.77
N ASN A 344 24.24 -2.90 -3.97
CA ASN A 344 25.19 -3.98 -4.24
C ASN A 344 26.49 -3.46 -4.84
N GLU A 345 26.40 -2.52 -5.78
CA GLU A 345 27.55 -2.13 -6.61
C GLU A 345 28.17 -0.78 -6.20
N HIS A 346 27.36 0.12 -5.64
CA HIS A 346 27.73 1.52 -5.39
C HIS A 346 27.18 2.03 -4.03
N PRO A 347 27.60 1.43 -2.91
CA PRO A 347 27.04 1.73 -1.60
C PRO A 347 27.31 3.17 -1.11
N TRP A 348 28.35 3.85 -1.62
CA TRP A 348 28.60 5.26 -1.29
C TRP A 348 27.69 6.19 -2.08
N ALA A 349 27.43 5.89 -3.34
CA ALA A 349 26.44 6.62 -4.13
C ALA A 349 25.05 6.53 -3.46
N LEU A 350 24.68 5.33 -3.00
CA LEU A 350 23.45 5.11 -2.25
C LEU A 350 23.38 5.91 -0.94
N GLU A 351 24.44 5.86 -0.13
CA GLU A 351 24.49 6.63 1.13
C GLU A 351 24.34 8.13 0.85
N LEU A 352 25.03 8.67 -0.18
CA LEU A 352 24.93 10.08 -0.51
C LEU A 352 23.56 10.48 -1.04
N ALA A 353 22.90 9.63 -1.83
CA ALA A 353 21.54 9.89 -2.29
C ALA A 353 20.56 10.00 -1.12
N GLU A 354 20.62 9.12 -0.13
CA GLU A 354 19.77 9.25 1.07
C GLU A 354 20.14 10.44 1.95
N VAL A 355 21.42 10.79 2.04
CA VAL A 355 21.86 12.00 2.75
C VAL A 355 21.33 13.26 2.06
N PHE A 356 21.24 13.26 0.73
CA PHE A 356 20.58 14.33 -0.01
C PHE A 356 19.09 14.39 0.34
N SER A 357 18.37 13.27 0.30
CA SER A 357 16.94 13.20 0.66
C SER A 357 16.69 13.68 2.10
N LEU A 358 17.59 13.34 3.03
CA LEU A 358 17.59 13.85 4.40
C LEU A 358 17.76 15.36 4.44
N GLY A 359 18.77 15.89 3.73
CA GLY A 359 19.03 17.33 3.65
C GLY A 359 17.83 18.11 3.11
N ARG A 360 17.17 17.59 2.06
CA ARG A 360 15.94 18.18 1.52
C ARG A 360 14.79 18.11 2.52
N SER A 361 14.60 16.98 3.19
CA SER A 361 13.57 16.83 4.23
C SER A 361 13.76 17.83 5.38
N MET A 362 15.00 18.05 5.83
CA MET A 362 15.33 19.06 6.83
C MET A 362 15.06 20.47 6.32
N TRP A 363 15.42 20.77 5.08
CA TRP A 363 15.13 22.07 4.46
C TRP A 363 13.62 22.33 4.39
N MET A 364 12.81 21.35 3.96
CA MET A 364 11.35 21.44 3.96
C MET A 364 10.80 21.74 5.37
N LEU A 365 11.29 21.03 6.39
CA LEU A 365 10.92 21.29 7.79
C LEU A 365 11.29 22.72 8.22
N LEU A 366 12.47 23.20 7.85
CA LEU A 366 12.94 24.54 8.20
C LEU A 366 12.15 25.64 7.50
N CYS A 367 11.76 25.46 6.24
CA CYS A 367 10.97 26.40 5.43
C CYS A 367 9.48 26.49 5.82
N GLN A 368 8.95 25.51 6.55
CA GLN A 368 7.57 25.55 7.06
C GLN A 368 7.24 26.87 7.79
N PRO A 369 6.08 27.52 7.53
CA PRO A 369 4.96 27.09 6.67
C PRO A 369 5.01 27.62 5.21
N GLU A 370 6.11 28.21 4.75
CA GLU A 370 6.13 29.07 3.55
C GLU A 370 6.14 28.30 2.22
N SER A 371 6.18 26.97 2.25
CA SER A 371 6.33 26.14 1.06
C SER A 371 5.35 24.97 1.07
N ASP A 372 4.48 24.95 0.05
CA ASP A 372 3.68 23.78 -0.29
C ASP A 372 4.49 22.91 -1.25
N PHE A 373 4.62 21.63 -0.92
CA PHE A 373 5.42 20.66 -1.67
C PHE A 373 4.55 19.57 -2.30
N GLU A 374 3.22 19.66 -2.18
CA GLU A 374 2.29 18.65 -2.69
C GLU A 374 2.18 18.64 -4.22
N ASP A 375 2.54 19.74 -4.90
CA ASP A 375 2.44 19.87 -6.37
C ASP A 375 3.69 19.45 -7.16
N ILE A 376 4.76 19.01 -6.49
CA ILE A 376 6.02 18.62 -7.16
C ILE A 376 5.87 17.22 -7.73
N LYS A 377 5.72 17.16 -9.06
CA LYS A 377 5.59 15.90 -9.81
C LYS A 377 6.92 15.38 -10.34
N HIS A 378 7.97 16.20 -10.40
CA HIS A 378 9.28 15.81 -10.90
C HIS A 378 10.40 16.58 -10.16
N PRO A 379 11.59 15.99 -9.93
CA PRO A 379 12.70 16.68 -9.26
C PRO A 379 13.08 18.02 -9.91
N ASP A 380 13.07 18.10 -11.24
CA ASP A 380 13.35 19.34 -11.99
C ASP A 380 12.35 20.49 -11.74
N GLN A 381 11.18 20.21 -11.15
CA GLN A 381 10.19 21.24 -10.81
C GLN A 381 10.53 21.95 -9.50
N LEU A 382 11.56 21.49 -8.78
CA LEU A 382 12.04 22.10 -7.56
C LEU A 382 12.70 23.44 -7.85
N ILE A 383 12.09 24.54 -7.40
CA ILE A 383 12.75 25.85 -7.36
C ILE A 383 13.78 25.83 -6.22
N THR A 384 15.05 25.95 -6.56
CA THR A 384 16.13 26.18 -5.59
C THR A 384 16.53 27.65 -5.65
N ASP A 385 16.39 28.37 -4.54
CA ASP A 385 16.90 29.73 -4.39
C ASP A 385 18.44 29.79 -4.43
#